data_AF-A0A2V7JB82-F1
#
_entry.id   AF-A0A2V7JB82-F1
#
_cell.length_a   1.000
_cell.length_b   1.000
_cell.length_c   1.000
_cell.angle_alpha   90.00
_cell.angle_beta   90.00
_cell.angle_gamma   90.00
#
_symmetry.space_group_name_H-M   'P 1'
#
loop_
_entity.id
_entity.type
_entity.pdbx_description
1 polymer ?
#
loop_
_entity_poly.entity_id
_entity_poly.type
_entity_poly.pdbx_seq_one_letter_code
_entity_poly.pdbx_strand_id
1 'polypeptide(L)'
;ENQGPPPQALLDAIAKLTEDSLKDGSLVQTGGLGQTSTGTRVRLSRGEVTVTDGPFSEAKEVVGGYAVLQAPSRREAIEATRRFLQLHQEHWPGWEGECELRELVFLAP
;
A
#
# COMPACT_ATOMS: atom_id res chain seq x y z
N GLU A 1 -10.51 -6.89 0.41
CA GLU A 1 -11.13 -7.00 -0.94
C GLU A 1 -12.66 -6.85 -0.93
N ASN A 2 -13.36 -7.35 0.09
CA ASN A 2 -14.83 -7.37 0.10
C ASN A 2 -15.49 -6.11 0.71
N GLN A 3 -14.78 -4.99 0.81
CA GLN A 3 -15.29 -3.76 1.42
C GLN A 3 -16.04 -2.85 0.42
N GLY A 4 -16.21 -3.30 -0.82
CA GLY A 4 -16.78 -2.48 -1.90
C GLY A 4 -15.77 -1.49 -2.49
N PRO A 5 -16.15 -0.76 -3.56
CA PRO A 5 -15.28 0.25 -4.15
C PRO A 5 -15.07 1.42 -3.17
N PRO A 6 -13.86 2.02 -3.15
CA PRO A 6 -13.62 3.23 -2.36
C PRO A 6 -14.56 4.37 -2.81
N PRO A 7 -15.05 5.22 -1.88
CA PRO A 7 -15.83 6.40 -2.22
C PRO A 7 -15.06 7.35 -3.15
N GLN A 8 -15.76 8.00 -4.08
CA GLN A 8 -15.13 8.92 -5.03
C GLN A 8 -14.38 10.07 -4.33
N ALA A 9 -14.95 10.61 -3.25
CA ALA A 9 -14.30 11.66 -2.47
C ALA A 9 -12.94 11.23 -1.91
N LEU A 10 -12.81 9.95 -1.51
CA LEU A 10 -11.53 9.40 -1.06
C LEU A 10 -10.54 9.31 -2.22
N LEU A 11 -10.97 8.83 -3.39
CA LEU A 11 -10.13 8.74 -4.57
C LEU A 11 -9.58 10.11 -4.98
N ASP A 12 -10.45 11.13 -4.99
CA ASP A 12 -10.06 12.50 -5.33
C ASP A 12 -9.07 13.09 -4.31
N ALA A 13 -9.30 12.85 -3.02
CA ALA A 13 -8.41 13.30 -1.96
C ALA A 13 -7.03 12.61 -2.02
N ILE A 14 -6.99 11.30 -2.26
CA ILE A 14 -5.74 10.54 -2.45
C ILE A 14 -5.02 11.02 -3.71
N ALA A 15 -5.74 11.27 -4.81
CA ALA A 15 -5.16 11.77 -6.04
C ALA A 15 -4.50 13.14 -5.82
N LYS A 16 -5.18 14.04 -5.11
CA LYS A 16 -4.62 15.34 -4.74
C LYS A 16 -3.38 15.22 -3.85
N LEU A 17 -3.45 14.42 -2.79
CA LEU A 17 -2.31 14.19 -1.89
C LEU A 17 -1.11 13.62 -2.66
N THR A 18 -1.37 12.66 -3.56
CA THR A 18 -0.35 12.02 -4.40
C THR A 18 0.29 13.04 -5.32
N GLU A 19 -0.50 13.86 -6.01
CA GLU A 19 0.02 14.91 -6.91
C GLU A 19 0.90 15.91 -6.16
N ASP A 20 0.43 16.41 -5.01
CA ASP A 20 1.16 17.38 -4.20
C ASP A 20 2.48 16.76 -3.66
N SER A 21 2.44 15.50 -3.20
CA SER A 21 3.61 14.80 -2.64
C SER A 21 4.62 14.34 -3.71
N LEU A 22 4.18 14.06 -4.93
CA LEU A 22 5.08 13.81 -6.06
C LEU A 22 5.81 15.10 -6.46
N LYS A 23 5.10 16.23 -6.47
CA LYS A 23 5.68 17.55 -6.82
C LYS A 23 6.74 18.00 -5.82
N ASP A 24 6.53 17.76 -4.53
CA ASP A 24 7.49 18.13 -3.49
C ASP A 24 8.58 17.08 -3.23
N GLY A 25 8.49 15.92 -3.88
CA GLY A 25 9.47 14.83 -3.82
C GLY A 25 9.36 13.97 -2.56
N SER A 26 8.38 14.19 -1.69
CA SER A 26 8.16 13.35 -0.49
C SER A 26 7.57 11.98 -0.83
N LEU A 27 6.91 11.86 -1.98
CA LEU A 27 6.47 10.59 -2.56
C LEU A 27 7.32 10.29 -3.81
N VAL A 28 7.97 9.12 -3.81
CA VAL A 28 8.79 8.64 -4.93
C VAL A 28 7.94 7.88 -5.93
N GLN A 29 7.07 6.99 -5.43
CA GLN A 29 6.17 6.18 -6.24
C GLN A 29 5.02 5.66 -5.38
N THR A 30 3.86 5.40 -5.98
CA THR A 30 2.72 4.75 -5.33
C THR A 30 1.97 3.87 -6.33
N GLY A 31 1.20 2.91 -5.84
CA GLY A 31 0.31 2.12 -6.69
C GLY A 31 -0.66 1.26 -5.89
N GLY A 32 -1.85 1.05 -6.47
CA GLY A 32 -2.77 0.00 -6.02
C GLY A 32 -2.29 -1.36 -6.52
N LEU A 33 -2.50 -2.39 -5.71
CA LEU A 33 -2.27 -3.78 -6.11
C LEU A 33 -3.58 -4.38 -6.66
N GLY A 34 -3.44 -5.27 -7.65
CA GLY A 34 -4.58 -6.01 -8.20
C GLY A 34 -5.20 -6.94 -7.16
N GLN A 35 -6.40 -7.45 -7.47
CA GLN A 35 -7.07 -8.44 -6.62
C GLN A 35 -6.16 -9.67 -6.43
N THR A 36 -6.10 -10.20 -5.22
CA THR A 36 -5.32 -11.41 -4.90
C THR A 36 -5.79 -12.64 -5.68
N SER A 37 -7.05 -12.65 -6.15
CA SER A 37 -7.57 -13.66 -7.08
C SER A 37 -6.82 -13.70 -8.41
N THR A 38 -6.19 -12.60 -8.83
CA THR A 38 -5.36 -12.52 -10.04
C THR A 38 -3.86 -12.64 -9.75
N GLY A 39 -3.47 -12.82 -8.49
CA GLY A 39 -2.10 -13.01 -8.08
C GLY A 39 -1.57 -14.40 -8.42
N THR A 40 -0.26 -14.49 -8.64
CA THR A 40 0.47 -15.75 -8.78
C THR A 40 1.60 -15.79 -7.77
N ARG A 41 1.73 -16.91 -7.05
CA ARG A 41 2.76 -17.12 -6.04
C ARG A 41 3.84 -18.05 -6.57
N VAL A 42 5.10 -17.66 -6.37
CA VAL A 42 6.28 -18.48 -6.66
C VAL A 42 6.97 -18.80 -5.34
N ARG A 43 7.06 -20.08 -4.99
CA ARG A 43 7.54 -20.52 -3.67
C ARG A 43 8.70 -21.51 -3.84
N LEU A 44 9.81 -21.25 -3.16
CA LEU A 44 10.88 -22.23 -2.92
C LEU A 44 10.59 -22.97 -1.61
N SER A 45 10.47 -24.29 -1.65
CA SER A 45 10.36 -25.13 -0.45
C SER A 45 11.00 -26.48 -0.69
N ARG A 46 11.78 -26.96 0.29
CA ARG A 46 12.47 -28.26 0.21
C ARG A 46 13.30 -28.45 -1.07
N GLY A 47 13.90 -27.37 -1.57
CA GLY A 47 14.72 -27.39 -2.79
C GLY A 47 13.94 -27.30 -4.11
N GLU A 48 12.61 -27.17 -4.06
CA GLU A 48 11.76 -27.10 -5.25
C GLU A 48 11.08 -25.73 -5.37
N VAL A 49 11.04 -25.19 -6.59
CA VAL A 49 10.30 -23.96 -6.92
C VAL A 49 8.96 -24.33 -7.54
N THR A 50 7.88 -23.94 -6.86
CA THR A 50 6.50 -24.19 -7.31
C THR A 50 5.78 -22.89 -7.62
N VAL A 51 4.93 -22.91 -8.64
CA VAL A 51 4.04 -21.80 -9.01
C VAL A 51 2.61 -22.15 -8.63
N THR A 52 1.88 -21.22 -8.02
CA THR A 52 0.49 -21.43 -7.59
C THR A 52 -0.33 -20.16 -7.82
N ASP A 53 -1.36 -20.28 -8.65
CA ASP A 53 -2.29 -19.18 -8.90
C ASP A 53 -3.25 -18.95 -7.73
N GLY A 54 -3.78 -17.74 -7.66
CA GLY A 54 -4.78 -17.34 -6.69
C GLY A 54 -4.22 -16.86 -5.35
N PRO A 55 -5.12 -16.49 -4.42
CA PRO A 55 -4.77 -15.79 -3.21
C PRO A 55 -3.98 -16.66 -2.23
N PHE A 56 -3.39 -16.03 -1.21
CA PHE A 56 -2.96 -16.77 -0.03
C PHE A 56 -4.16 -17.47 0.61
N SER A 57 -4.06 -18.78 0.82
CA SER A 57 -5.13 -19.61 1.37
C SER A 57 -5.55 -19.24 2.80
N GLU A 58 -4.73 -18.48 3.53
CA GLU A 58 -4.93 -18.14 4.95
C GLU A 58 -4.70 -16.65 5.27
N ALA A 59 -4.68 -15.76 4.26
CA ALA A 59 -4.46 -14.34 4.52
C ALA A 59 -5.69 -13.71 5.19
N LYS A 60 -5.53 -13.26 6.45
CA LYS A 60 -6.53 -12.48 7.17
C LYS A 60 -6.62 -11.04 6.67
N GLU A 61 -5.51 -10.53 6.16
CA GLU A 61 -5.34 -9.17 5.66
C GLU A 61 -4.70 -9.21 4.27
N VAL A 62 -5.07 -8.25 3.43
CA VAL A 62 -4.61 -8.17 2.04
C VAL A 62 -3.95 -6.82 1.82
N VAL A 63 -2.76 -6.83 1.22
CA VAL A 63 -2.07 -5.60 0.81
C VAL A 63 -2.78 -5.02 -0.42
N GLY A 64 -3.46 -3.89 -0.25
CA GLY A 64 -4.20 -3.23 -1.33
C GLY A 64 -3.36 -2.24 -2.16
N GLY A 65 -2.18 -1.86 -1.68
CA GLY A 65 -1.34 -0.86 -2.34
C GLY A 65 0.00 -0.68 -1.64
N TYR A 66 0.86 0.14 -2.24
CA TYR A 66 2.14 0.52 -1.68
C TYR A 66 2.45 1.99 -1.99
N ALA A 67 3.29 2.59 -1.16
CA ALA A 67 3.89 3.89 -1.41
C ALA A 67 5.37 3.85 -0.99
N VAL A 68 6.22 4.47 -1.79
CA VAL A 68 7.64 4.68 -1.48
C VAL A 68 7.82 6.16 -1.18
N LEU A 69 8.19 6.46 0.07
CA LEU A 69 8.36 7.82 0.55
C LEU A 69 9.84 8.19 0.64
N GLN A 70 10.16 9.45 0.34
CA GLN A 70 11.43 10.07 0.71
C GLN A 70 11.15 11.02 1.87
N ALA A 71 11.66 10.71 3.05
CA ALA A 71 11.45 11.50 4.25
C ALA A 71 12.80 11.85 4.92
N PRO A 72 12.93 13.04 5.53
CA PRO A 72 14.14 13.45 6.23
C PRO A 72 14.35 12.71 7.56
N SER A 73 13.31 12.11 8.13
CA SER A 73 13.42 11.15 9.23
C SER A 73 12.21 10.22 9.30
N ARG A 74 12.32 9.19 10.14
CA ARG A 74 11.22 8.27 10.46
C ARG A 74 9.97 9.00 10.96
N ARG A 75 10.12 10.10 11.69
CA ARG A 75 8.99 10.87 12.22
C ARG A 75 8.18 11.51 11.08
N GLU A 76 8.83 12.14 10.11
CA GLU A 76 8.12 12.71 8.96
C GLU A 76 7.47 11.63 8.08
N ALA A 77 8.10 10.45 7.94
CA ALA A 77 7.49 9.32 7.24
C ALA A 77 6.22 8.80 7.95
N ILE A 78 6.23 8.74 9.29
CA ILE A 78 5.05 8.40 10.08
C ILE A 78 3.95 9.43 9.87
N GLU A 79 4.27 10.72 9.92
CA GLU A 79 3.26 11.78 9.71
C GLU A 79 2.68 11.77 8.30
N ALA A 80 3.48 11.52 7.27
CA ALA A 80 2.99 11.31 5.91
C ALA A 80 2.02 10.11 5.82
N THR A 81 2.38 8.99 6.47
CA THR A 81 1.52 7.79 6.54
C THR A 81 0.21 8.07 7.28
N ARG A 82 0.27 8.84 8.39
CA ARG A 82 -0.93 9.24 9.14
C ARG A 82 -1.85 10.12 8.33
N ARG A 83 -1.33 11.08 7.55
CA ARG A 83 -2.15 11.91 6.65
C ARG A 83 -2.90 11.06 5.63
N PHE A 84 -2.28 10.03 5.07
CA PHE A 84 -2.94 9.11 4.16
C PHE A 84 -4.09 8.32 4.84
N LEU A 85 -3.87 7.79 6.05
CA LEU A 85 -4.93 7.11 6.80
C LEU A 85 -6.04 8.06 7.28
N GLN A 86 -5.72 9.34 7.55
CA GLN A 86 -6.72 10.35 7.87
C GLN A 86 -7.69 10.61 6.71
N LEU A 87 -7.23 10.55 5.46
CA LEU A 87 -8.13 10.61 4.31
C LEU A 87 -9.16 9.48 4.32
N HIS A 88 -8.76 8.26 4.69
CA HIS A 88 -9.68 7.12 4.82
C HIS A 88 -10.67 7.34 5.96
N GLN A 89 -10.18 7.81 7.11
CA GLN A 89 -11.02 8.15 8.25
C GLN A 89 -12.08 9.20 7.90
N GLU A 90 -11.70 10.22 7.11
CA GLU A 90 -12.59 11.32 6.73
C GLU A 90 -13.57 10.94 5.60
N HIS A 91 -13.07 10.29 4.55
CA HIS A 91 -13.83 10.09 3.31
C HIS A 91 -14.40 8.66 3.15
N TRP A 92 -14.02 7.71 4.02
CA TRP A 92 -14.58 6.36 4.04
C TRP A 92 -14.94 5.90 5.47
N PRO A 93 -16.00 6.48 6.07
CA PRO A 93 -16.40 6.14 7.43
C PRO A 93 -16.69 4.64 7.61
N GLY A 94 -16.10 4.05 8.64
CA GLY A 94 -16.24 2.61 8.93
C GLY A 94 -15.26 1.69 8.17
N TRP A 95 -14.40 2.25 7.33
CA TRP A 95 -13.28 1.49 6.76
C TRP A 95 -12.26 1.15 7.84
N GLU A 96 -11.78 -0.09 7.83
CA GLU A 96 -10.71 -0.59 8.69
C GLU A 96 -9.56 -1.11 7.83
N GLY A 97 -8.34 -0.74 8.22
CA GLY A 97 -7.10 -1.19 7.60
C GLY A 97 -5.88 -0.51 8.23
N GLU A 98 -4.70 -0.87 7.74
CA GLU A 98 -3.43 -0.41 8.28
C GLU A 98 -2.39 -0.12 7.19
N CYS A 99 -1.32 0.57 7.59
CA CYS A 99 -0.13 0.75 6.79
C CYS A 99 1.09 0.30 7.61
N GLU A 100 1.82 -0.69 7.12
CA GLU A 100 3.12 -1.06 7.68
C GLU A 100 4.21 -0.17 7.08
N LEU A 101 4.84 0.67 7.90
CA LEU A 101 5.95 1.52 7.46
C LEU A 101 7.29 0.83 7.70
N ARG A 102 8.07 0.63 6.63
CA ARG A 102 9.39 0.02 6.67
C ARG A 102 10.42 0.86 5.92
N GLU A 103 11.62 0.92 6.48
CA GLU A 103 12.77 1.51 5.79
C GLU A 103 13.21 0.60 4.63
N LEU A 104 13.42 1.18 3.45
CA LEU A 104 14.01 0.47 2.32
C LEU A 104 15.51 0.38 2.52
N VAL A 105 16.02 -0.85 2.65
CA VAL A 105 17.45 -1.14 2.72
C VAL A 105 17.90 -1.62 1.35
N PHE A 106 18.69 -0.81 0.66
CA PHE A 106 19.21 -1.14 -0.67
C PHE A 106 20.42 -2.07 -0.53
N LEU A 107 20.34 -3.24 -1.18
CA LEU A 107 21.39 -4.27 -1.14
C LEU A 107 22.51 -4.02 -2.15
N ALA A 108 22.34 -3.07 -3.06
CA ALA A 108 23.35 -2.58 -3.98
C ALA A 108 23.20 -1.05 -4.13
N PRO A 109 24.30 -0.30 -4.32
CA PRO A 109 24.26 1.13 -4.58
C PRO A 109 23.60 1.48 -5.91
#